data_AF-A0A7Y7B0C4-F1
#
_entry.id   AF-A0A7Y7B0C4-F1
#
_cell.length_a   1.000
_cell.length_b   1.000
_cell.length_c   1.000
_cell.angle_alpha   90.00
_cell.angle_beta   90.00
_cell.angle_gamma   90.00
#
_symmetry.space_group_name_H-M   'P 1'
#
loop_
_entity.id
_entity.type
_entity.pdbx_description
1 polymer ?
#
loop_
_entity_poly.entity_id
_entity_poly.type
_entity_poly.pdbx_seq_one_letter_code
_entity_poly.pdbx_strand_id
1 'polypeptide(L)'
;MDHSAGLPPFPSTEAAVTALRETADRHGREFLVEHAVGADQSARRTAAGAFAVTDEDGSLPHEALIELPGSPEIEIQVFSEGDSHITVEGITFHDVPTAHAPAFLDAVLARRARVKTTWYPPFARLIVPLPGDITYKEVVTMAHGAGMTRWLSSITR
;
A
#
# COMPACT_ATOMS: atom_id res chain seq x y z
N MET A 1 -20.35 21.37 -0.02
CA MET A 1 -18.89 21.64 0.03
C MET A 1 -18.24 20.28 -0.04
N ASP A 2 -17.86 19.89 -1.25
CA ASP A 2 -17.30 18.58 -1.57
C ASP A 2 -15.77 18.70 -1.43
N HIS A 3 -15.20 18.08 -0.40
CA HIS A 3 -13.77 18.11 -0.10
C HIS A 3 -13.03 16.89 -0.68
N SER A 4 -13.51 16.38 -1.81
CA SER A 4 -12.89 15.27 -2.54
C SER A 4 -12.08 15.82 -3.71
N ALA A 5 -11.01 16.59 -3.47
CA ALA A 5 -10.00 16.83 -4.50
C ALA A 5 -9.11 15.57 -4.65
N GLY A 6 -9.75 14.42 -4.87
CA GLY A 6 -9.11 13.14 -5.09
C GLY A 6 -8.80 12.97 -6.57
N LEU A 7 -7.65 12.38 -6.88
CA LEU A 7 -7.34 11.99 -8.26
C LEU A 7 -8.51 11.18 -8.86
N PRO A 8 -8.76 11.30 -10.18
CA PRO A 8 -9.78 10.47 -10.81
C PRO A 8 -9.46 8.99 -10.55
N PRO A 9 -10.48 8.15 -10.25
CA PRO A 9 -10.27 6.74 -10.01
C PRO A 9 -9.67 6.08 -11.27
N PHE A 10 -8.90 5.01 -11.06
CA PHE A 10 -8.36 4.24 -12.17
C PHE A 10 -9.49 3.55 -12.93
N PRO A 11 -9.40 3.46 -14.27
CA PRO A 11 -10.41 2.80 -15.09
C PRO A 11 -10.42 1.26 -14.92
N SER A 12 -9.34 0.69 -14.37
CA SER A 12 -9.19 -0.74 -14.05
C SER A 12 -8.08 -0.97 -13.02
N THR A 13 -8.09 -2.14 -12.39
CA THR A 13 -7.01 -2.62 -11.51
C THR A 13 -5.67 -2.70 -12.26
N GLU A 14 -5.68 -3.12 -13.53
CA GLU A 14 -4.46 -3.15 -14.35
C GLU A 14 -3.87 -1.75 -14.54
N ALA A 15 -4.70 -0.72 -14.71
CA ALA A 15 -4.23 0.66 -14.81
C ALA A 15 -3.59 1.14 -13.50
N ALA A 16 -4.16 0.77 -12.36
CA ALA A 16 -3.58 1.04 -11.05
C ALA A 16 -2.23 0.34 -10.85
N VAL A 17 -2.16 -0.97 -11.15
CA VAL A 17 -0.94 -1.78 -11.05
C VAL A 17 0.15 -1.20 -11.96
N THR A 18 -0.20 -0.77 -13.17
CA THR A 18 0.73 -0.13 -14.11
C THR A 18 1.29 1.16 -13.53
N ALA A 19 0.44 2.05 -12.97
CA ALA A 19 0.90 3.29 -12.35
C ALA A 19 1.80 3.05 -11.12
N LEU A 20 1.51 2.01 -10.34
CA LEU A 20 2.34 1.59 -9.22
C LEU A 20 3.70 1.06 -9.68
N ARG A 21 3.73 0.24 -10.74
CA ARG A 21 4.98 -0.25 -11.35
C ARG A 21 5.84 0.88 -11.87
N GLU A 22 5.27 1.82 -12.63
CA GLU A 22 5.99 2.99 -13.12
C GLU A 22 6.58 3.84 -11.98
N THR A 23 5.87 3.91 -10.85
CA THR A 23 6.36 4.60 -9.65
C THR A 23 7.52 3.84 -9.02
N ALA A 24 7.42 2.52 -8.86
CA ALA A 24 8.49 1.68 -8.34
C ALA A 24 9.75 1.75 -9.20
N ASP A 25 9.60 1.67 -10.52
CA ASP A 25 10.69 1.74 -11.50
C ASP A 25 11.44 3.08 -11.41
N ARG A 26 10.72 4.20 -11.23
CA ARG A 26 11.32 5.53 -11.04
C ARG A 26 12.26 5.59 -9.84
N HIS A 27 11.96 4.82 -8.80
CA HIS A 27 12.76 4.71 -7.58
C HIS A 27 13.72 3.52 -7.59
N GLY A 28 13.82 2.79 -8.71
CA GLY A 28 14.68 1.62 -8.87
C GLY A 28 14.33 0.48 -7.91
N ARG A 29 13.06 0.37 -7.52
CA ARG A 29 12.59 -0.66 -6.59
C ARG A 29 12.15 -1.90 -7.34
N GLU A 30 12.48 -3.06 -6.79
CA GLU A 30 11.91 -4.32 -7.23
C GLU A 30 10.40 -4.31 -7.02
N PHE A 31 9.68 -4.82 -8.01
CA PHE A 31 8.22 -4.82 -8.07
C PHE A 31 7.74 -6.23 -8.38
N LEU A 32 7.20 -6.89 -7.37
CA LEU A 32 6.57 -8.20 -7.48
C LEU A 32 5.06 -7.98 -7.51
N VAL A 33 4.37 -8.65 -8.42
CA VAL A 33 2.91 -8.59 -8.50
C VAL A 33 2.34 -9.99 -8.63
N GLU A 34 1.37 -10.27 -7.77
CA GLU A 34 0.52 -11.43 -7.82
C GLU A 34 -0.91 -10.97 -8.09
N HIS A 35 -1.51 -11.49 -9.17
CA HIS A 35 -2.91 -11.24 -9.46
C HIS A 35 -3.74 -12.38 -8.89
N ALA A 36 -4.70 -12.05 -8.03
CA ALA A 36 -5.71 -12.99 -7.58
C ALA A 36 -6.71 -13.16 -8.73
N VAL A 37 -6.43 -14.10 -9.65
CA VAL A 37 -7.19 -14.29 -10.88
C VAL A 37 -8.63 -14.71 -10.58
N GLY A 38 -9.56 -13.77 -10.70
CA GLY A 38 -10.99 -13.98 -10.79
C GLY A 38 -11.53 -13.65 -12.19
N ALA A 39 -11.41 -14.61 -13.12
CA ALA A 39 -12.23 -14.78 -14.34
C ALA A 39 -12.37 -13.59 -15.34
N ASP A 40 -11.48 -13.49 -16.35
CA ASP A 40 -11.89 -13.65 -17.77
C ASP A 40 -10.68 -13.88 -18.72
N GLN A 41 -10.94 -14.60 -19.82
CA GLN A 41 -10.12 -14.80 -21.03
C GLN A 41 -8.93 -15.78 -21.03
N SER A 42 -9.27 -17.04 -21.34
CA SER A 42 -8.75 -17.78 -22.50
C SER A 42 -7.25 -17.70 -22.85
N ALA A 43 -6.36 -18.33 -22.08
CA ALA A 43 -5.13 -18.93 -22.64
C ALA A 43 -4.54 -20.03 -21.75
N ARG A 44 -4.90 -21.28 -22.09
CA ARG A 44 -4.00 -22.46 -22.11
C ARG A 44 -3.15 -22.74 -20.84
N ARG A 45 -3.78 -23.44 -19.89
CA ARG A 45 -3.35 -24.71 -19.26
C ARG A 45 -1.88 -24.80 -18.78
N THR A 46 -1.64 -24.63 -17.47
CA THR A 46 -0.99 -25.60 -16.54
C THR A 46 -1.04 -25.06 -15.10
N ALA A 47 -1.39 -25.93 -14.14
CA ALA A 47 -1.55 -25.76 -12.68
C ALA A 47 -2.80 -24.95 -12.24
N ALA A 48 -3.96 -25.55 -11.96
CA ALA A 48 -4.33 -26.28 -10.72
C ALA A 48 -4.14 -25.41 -9.46
N GLY A 49 -5.16 -25.02 -8.68
CA GLY A 49 -6.59 -25.26 -8.75
C GLY A 49 -7.34 -24.49 -7.65
N ALA A 50 -8.63 -24.26 -7.88
CA ALA A 50 -9.72 -24.23 -6.90
C ALA A 50 -9.53 -23.48 -5.56
N PHE A 51 -9.26 -22.17 -5.56
CA PHE A 51 -9.49 -21.34 -4.36
C PHE A 51 -9.87 -19.90 -4.72
N ALA A 52 -11.14 -19.68 -5.06
CA ALA A 52 -11.77 -18.38 -4.81
C ALA A 52 -12.14 -18.38 -3.32
N VAL A 53 -11.16 -18.04 -2.49
CA VAL A 53 -11.29 -17.99 -1.03
C VAL A 53 -11.29 -16.51 -0.67
N THR A 54 -12.39 -16.05 -0.07
CA THR A 54 -12.35 -14.90 0.85
C THR A 54 -11.05 -14.99 1.65
N ASP A 55 -10.25 -13.92 1.69
CA ASP A 55 -9.03 -13.91 2.52
C ASP A 55 -9.35 -14.47 3.91
N GLU A 56 -8.44 -15.26 4.50
CA GLU A 56 -8.70 -16.11 5.67
C GLU A 56 -9.24 -15.33 6.89
N ASP A 57 -9.10 -13.99 6.86
CA ASP A 57 -9.56 -13.02 7.86
C ASP A 57 -10.91 -12.34 7.54
N GLY A 58 -11.61 -12.70 6.46
CA GLY A 58 -12.92 -12.14 6.09
C GLY A 58 -12.87 -10.77 5.39
N SER A 59 -11.69 -10.35 4.93
CA SER A 59 -11.50 -9.13 4.14
C SER A 59 -12.03 -9.28 2.71
N LEU A 60 -12.36 -8.15 2.07
CA LEU A 60 -12.73 -8.11 0.64
C LEU A 60 -11.66 -8.83 -0.21
N PRO A 61 -12.04 -9.51 -1.30
CA PRO A 61 -11.06 -10.14 -2.16
C PRO A 61 -10.22 -9.06 -2.84
N HIS A 62 -8.91 -9.03 -2.57
CA HIS A 62 -7.98 -8.21 -3.35
C HIS A 62 -7.85 -8.82 -4.75
N GLU A 63 -7.78 -7.98 -5.78
CA GLU A 63 -7.57 -8.43 -7.17
C GLU A 63 -6.09 -8.51 -7.52
N ALA A 64 -5.26 -7.71 -6.84
CA ALA A 64 -3.82 -7.72 -7.00
C ALA A 64 -3.12 -7.49 -5.65
N LEU A 65 -2.10 -8.28 -5.40
CA LEU A 65 -1.12 -8.10 -4.34
C LEU A 65 0.20 -7.65 -4.98
N ILE A 66 0.77 -6.58 -4.46
CA ILE A 66 2.02 -6.00 -4.94
C ILE A 66 2.98 -5.93 -3.78
N GLU A 67 4.18 -6.46 -3.97
CA GLU A 67 5.23 -6.47 -2.96
C GLU A 67 6.46 -5.72 -3.50
N LEU A 68 6.97 -4.80 -2.70
CA LEU A 68 8.23 -4.10 -2.95
C LEU A 68 9.20 -4.45 -1.81
N PRO A 69 9.97 -5.55 -1.96
CA PRO A 69 10.92 -5.95 -0.94
C PRO A 69 12.03 -4.91 -0.78
N GLY A 70 12.66 -4.88 0.38
CA GLY A 70 13.78 -3.98 0.69
C GLY A 70 13.52 -3.14 1.94
N SER A 71 14.06 -1.92 1.97
CA SER A 71 13.87 -1.00 3.10
C SER A 71 13.51 0.40 2.58
N PRO A 72 12.24 0.83 2.71
CA PRO A 72 11.17 0.14 3.43
C PRO A 72 10.63 -1.06 2.66
N GLU A 73 10.22 -2.10 3.37
CA GLU A 73 9.34 -3.17 2.87
C GLU A 73 7.93 -2.60 2.71
N ILE A 74 7.32 -2.79 1.54
CA ILE A 74 5.99 -2.27 1.22
C ILE A 74 5.16 -3.36 0.56
N GLU A 75 3.94 -3.52 1.03
CA GLU A 75 2.91 -4.37 0.42
C GLU A 75 1.70 -3.51 0.06
N ILE A 76 1.12 -3.73 -1.11
CA ILE A 76 -0.06 -3.02 -1.60
C ILE A 76 -1.07 -4.05 -2.10
N GLN A 77 -2.24 -4.09 -1.46
CA GLN A 77 -3.37 -4.87 -1.90
C GLN A 77 -4.37 -3.94 -2.59
N VAL A 78 -4.74 -4.25 -3.83
CA VAL A 78 -5.70 -3.46 -4.61
C VAL A 78 -7.02 -4.20 -4.67
N PHE A 79 -8.12 -3.53 -4.31
CA PHE A 79 -9.48 -4.07 -4.32
C PHE A 79 -10.28 -3.55 -5.52
N SER A 80 -11.27 -4.33 -5.94
CA SER A 80 -12.15 -4.01 -7.08
C SER A 80 -13.01 -2.75 -6.86
N GLU A 81 -13.25 -2.39 -5.60
CA GLU A 81 -14.09 -1.26 -5.20
C GLU A 81 -13.38 0.11 -5.32
N GLY A 82 -12.10 0.12 -5.72
CA GLY A 82 -11.31 1.34 -5.89
C GLY A 82 -10.57 1.80 -4.63
N ASP A 83 -10.49 0.93 -3.63
CA ASP A 83 -9.68 1.09 -2.43
C ASP A 83 -8.46 0.15 -2.45
N SER A 84 -7.51 0.44 -1.58
CA SER A 84 -6.28 -0.32 -1.42
C SER A 84 -5.82 -0.33 0.04
N HIS A 85 -5.22 -1.44 0.45
CA HIS A 85 -4.47 -1.52 1.69
C HIS A 85 -3.00 -1.36 1.37
N ILE A 86 -2.33 -0.45 2.07
CA ILE A 86 -0.90 -0.23 1.92
C ILE A 86 -0.23 -0.53 3.25
N THR A 87 0.58 -1.58 3.30
CA THR A 87 1.38 -1.92 4.45
C THR A 87 2.81 -1.43 4.25
N VAL A 88 3.31 -0.61 5.16
CA VAL A 88 4.70 -0.12 5.16
C VAL A 88 5.39 -0.61 6.43
N GLU A 89 6.38 -1.48 6.29
CA GLU A 89 7.13 -2.04 7.43
C GLU A 89 6.20 -2.61 8.52
N GLY A 90 5.16 -3.34 8.09
CA GLY A 90 4.13 -3.92 8.97
C GLY A 90 3.06 -2.96 9.48
N ILE A 91 3.05 -1.70 9.04
CA ILE A 91 2.02 -0.71 9.39
C ILE A 91 1.03 -0.59 8.24
N THR A 92 -0.19 -1.09 8.45
CA THR A 92 -1.23 -1.12 7.42
C THR A 92 -2.11 0.13 7.45
N PHE A 93 -2.16 0.83 6.32
CA PHE A 93 -3.11 1.88 6.04
C PHE A 93 -4.31 1.28 5.33
N HIS A 94 -5.43 1.21 6.04
CA HIS A 94 -6.70 0.78 5.48
C HIS A 94 -7.35 1.93 4.69
N ASP A 95 -8.19 1.58 3.73
CA ASP A 95 -9.05 2.53 3.00
C ASP A 95 -8.28 3.65 2.27
N VAL A 96 -7.15 3.32 1.64
CA VAL A 96 -6.44 4.25 0.75
C VAL A 96 -7.06 4.14 -0.65
N PRO A 97 -7.68 5.19 -1.20
CA PRO A 97 -8.19 5.13 -2.57
C PRO A 97 -7.07 4.72 -3.52
N THR A 98 -7.35 3.80 -4.44
CA THR A 98 -6.31 3.26 -5.35
C THR A 98 -5.66 4.38 -6.16
N ALA A 99 -6.40 5.45 -6.48
CA ALA A 99 -5.90 6.66 -7.14
C ALA A 99 -4.79 7.39 -6.36
N HIS A 100 -4.76 7.25 -5.04
CA HIS A 100 -3.74 7.82 -4.16
C HIS A 100 -2.53 6.91 -3.97
N ALA A 101 -2.65 5.61 -4.24
CA ALA A 101 -1.59 4.63 -3.98
C ALA A 101 -0.25 4.96 -4.67
N PRO A 102 -0.19 5.42 -5.94
CA PRO A 102 1.08 5.84 -6.56
C PRO A 102 1.72 7.05 -5.86
N ALA A 103 0.91 8.04 -5.48
CA ALA A 103 1.41 9.22 -4.78
C ALA A 103 1.87 8.89 -3.34
N PHE A 104 1.19 7.96 -2.68
CA PHE A 104 1.58 7.41 -1.39
C PHE A 104 2.93 6.69 -1.51
N LEU A 105 3.06 5.77 -2.46
CA LEU A 105 4.28 5.02 -2.73
C LEU A 105 5.46 5.96 -3.03
N ASP A 106 5.23 6.94 -3.89
CA ASP A 106 6.23 7.97 -4.21
C ASP A 106 6.66 8.77 -2.97
N ALA A 107 5.73 9.15 -2.08
CA ALA A 107 6.05 9.86 -0.85
C ALA A 107 6.90 9.04 0.13
N VAL A 108 6.64 7.74 0.23
CA VAL A 108 7.40 6.80 1.07
C VAL A 108 8.82 6.61 0.50
N LEU A 109 8.92 6.32 -0.79
CA LEU A 109 10.21 6.06 -1.47
C LEU A 109 11.08 7.32 -1.60
N ALA A 110 10.47 8.48 -1.83
CA ALA A 110 11.16 9.77 -1.87
C ALA A 110 11.53 10.34 -0.48
N ARG A 111 11.37 9.56 0.60
CA ARG A 111 11.66 9.95 1.99
C ARG A 111 10.90 11.20 2.47
N ARG A 112 9.68 11.42 1.99
CA ARG A 112 8.77 12.48 2.48
C ARG A 112 7.92 12.04 3.66
N ALA A 113 7.74 10.72 3.81
CA ALA A 113 7.15 10.13 5.00
C ALA A 113 8.00 10.45 6.25
N ARG A 114 7.35 10.65 7.39
CA ARG A 114 8.02 10.90 8.67
C ARG A 114 7.33 10.17 9.81
N VAL A 115 8.10 9.74 10.79
CA VAL A 115 7.56 9.22 12.05
C VAL A 115 7.58 10.34 13.09
N LYS A 116 6.42 10.62 13.67
CA LYS A 116 6.30 11.51 14.83
C LYS A 116 6.22 10.65 16.08
N THR A 117 7.19 10.81 16.98
CA THR A 117 7.18 10.18 18.30
C THR A 117 6.68 11.16 19.36
N THR A 118 5.94 10.65 20.34
CA THR A 118 5.52 11.39 21.52
C THR A 118 6.04 10.65 22.73
N TRP A 119 6.64 11.38 23.67
CA TRP A 119 7.36 10.78 24.82
C TRP A 119 6.44 10.41 25.98
N TYR A 120 5.28 11.06 26.15
CA TYR A 120 4.32 10.74 27.21
C TYR A 120 2.86 11.09 26.84
N PRO A 121 1.94 10.10 26.79
CA PRO A 121 2.23 8.66 26.78
C PRO A 121 3.08 8.28 25.55
N PRO A 122 3.92 7.23 25.64
CA PRO A 122 4.77 6.84 24.53
C PRO A 122 3.93 6.32 23.36
N PHE A 123 3.95 7.04 22.24
CA PHE A 123 3.37 6.55 20.99
C PHE A 123 4.14 7.10 19.79
N ALA A 124 4.10 6.35 18.69
CA ALA A 124 4.69 6.74 17.42
C ALA A 124 3.64 6.67 16.32
N ARG A 125 3.73 7.58 15.35
CA ARG A 125 2.78 7.69 14.24
C ARG A 125 3.54 7.90 12.94
N LEU A 126 3.32 7.04 11.97
CA LEU A 126 3.82 7.21 10.62
C LEU A 126 2.91 8.20 9.90
N ILE A 127 3.49 9.23 9.29
CA ILE A 127 2.78 10.31 8.61
C ILE A 127 3.28 10.35 7.16
N VAL A 128 2.38 10.11 6.22
CA VAL A 128 2.67 10.11 4.78
C VAL A 128 1.91 11.27 4.12
N PRO A 129 2.60 12.38 3.78
CA PRO A 129 1.99 13.50 3.09
C PRO A 129 1.90 13.23 1.58
N LEU A 130 0.74 13.46 0.99
CA LEU A 130 0.51 13.39 -0.45
C LEU A 130 0.40 14.82 -1.03
N PRO A 131 0.57 14.97 -2.35
CA PRO A 131 0.17 16.20 -3.04
C PRO A 131 -1.30 16.54 -2.79
N GLY A 132 -1.64 17.82 -2.69
CA GLY A 132 -3.03 18.29 -2.51
C GLY A 132 -3.50 18.35 -1.06
N ASP A 133 -2.60 18.56 -0.10
CA ASP A 133 -2.87 18.67 1.35
C ASP A 133 -3.46 17.41 2.01
N ILE A 134 -3.47 16.28 1.29
CA ILE A 134 -3.88 14.99 1.81
C ILE A 134 -2.74 14.41 2.65
N THR A 135 -3.05 13.84 3.81
CA THR A 135 -2.04 13.20 4.67
C THR A 135 -2.62 11.98 5.37
N TYR A 136 -2.02 10.82 5.12
CA TYR A 136 -2.33 9.60 5.85
C TYR A 136 -1.49 9.49 7.10
N LYS A 137 -2.08 8.93 8.15
CA LYS A 137 -1.46 8.82 9.46
C LYS A 137 -1.88 7.54 10.12
N GLU A 138 -0.91 6.71 10.50
CA GLU A 138 -1.21 5.46 11.19
C GLU A 138 -0.32 5.23 12.40
N VAL A 139 -0.84 4.51 13.39
CA VAL A 139 -0.11 4.23 14.63
C VAL A 139 0.97 3.19 14.36
N VAL A 140 2.20 3.49 14.80
CA VAL A 140 3.28 2.51 14.82
C VAL A 140 3.09 1.67 16.07
N THR A 141 2.62 0.44 15.91
CA THR A 141 2.38 -0.48 17.02
C THR A 141 3.70 -0.98 17.61
N MET A 142 4.11 -0.40 18.72
CA MET A 142 5.35 -0.79 19.43
C MET A 142 5.19 -2.08 20.25
N ALA A 143 3.97 -2.62 20.34
CA ALA A 143 3.66 -3.86 21.05
C ALA A 143 3.70 -5.04 20.07
N HIS A 144 4.31 -6.16 20.48
CA HIS A 144 4.43 -7.41 19.71
C HIS A 144 5.47 -7.45 18.57
N GLY A 145 6.72 -7.09 18.85
CA GLY A 145 7.86 -7.45 18.00
C GLY A 145 8.03 -6.65 16.71
N ALA A 146 6.96 -6.00 16.22
CA ALA A 146 6.97 -4.97 15.16
C ALA A 146 7.52 -3.62 15.69
N GLY A 147 8.68 -3.67 16.37
CA GLY A 147 9.32 -2.49 16.93
C GLY A 147 9.71 -1.47 15.86
N MET A 148 10.26 -0.33 16.29
CA MET A 148 10.76 0.71 15.39
C MET A 148 11.84 0.12 14.45
N THR A 149 11.45 -0.22 13.22
CA THR A 149 12.39 -0.79 12.25
C THR A 149 13.50 0.21 11.93
N ARG A 150 14.58 -0.27 11.29
CA ARG A 150 15.70 0.61 10.91
C ARG A 150 15.23 1.76 10.02
N TRP A 151 14.28 1.48 9.12
CA TRP A 151 13.73 2.52 8.25
C TRP A 151 12.92 3.54 9.04
N LEU A 152 11.98 3.09 9.90
CA LEU A 152 11.15 3.97 10.73
C LEU A 152 12.00 4.88 11.63
N SER A 153 13.06 4.32 12.22
CA SER A 153 14.04 5.09 13.00
C SER A 153 14.73 6.17 12.17
N SER A 154 15.04 5.87 10.90
CA SER A 154 15.74 6.81 9.99
C SER A 154 14.90 7.98 9.51
N ILE A 155 13.56 7.89 9.64
CA ILE A 155 12.62 8.95 9.25
C ILE A 155 11.90 9.57 10.46
N THR A 156 12.37 9.27 11.67
CA THR A 156 11.86 9.89 12.90
C THR A 156 12.26 11.37 12.95
N ARG A 157 11.30 12.24 13.23
CA ARG A 157 11.50 13.70 13.27
C ARG A 157 10.75 14.36 14.41
#